data_AF-A0A2D7NHC3-F1
#
_entry.id   AF-A0A2D7NHC3-F1
#
_cell.length_a   1.000
_cell.length_b   1.000
_cell.length_c   1.000
_cell.angle_alpha   90.00
_cell.angle_beta   90.00
_cell.angle_gamma   90.00
#
_symmetry.space_group_name_H-M   'P 1'
#
loop_
_entity.id
_entity.type
_entity.pdbx_description
1 polymer ?
#
loop_
_entity_poly.entity_id
_entity_poly.type
_entity_poly.pdbx_seq_one_letter_code
_entity_poly.pdbx_strand_id
1 'polypeptide(L)'
;MDSNYLKLRETPTMSTRNLMKYFLPPALLTALITATGCQAPQAYPGPELSANQTATLEINPPQANVGFELTSVNGHPFTAEENASIRSGKNTLTLNVWPTSQTTMQMSDPAFATMYSMQDSDYSRTVTITFDATAGSTYGLNGNFNMGASPSDASYSAEVFNMKTMEVMGRSGSNDPAQQSEQIMQGVEENQRNRWTVEEGAGS
;
A
#
# COMPACT_ATOMS: atom_id res chain seq x y z
N MET A 1 -2.11 48.86 -48.32
CA MET A 1 -3.51 48.52 -48.68
C MET A 1 -4.06 47.64 -47.57
N ASP A 2 -5.30 47.93 -47.22
CA ASP A 2 -5.87 47.87 -45.88
C ASP A 2 -6.51 46.54 -45.44
N SER A 3 -6.59 46.39 -44.12
CA SER A 3 -7.74 45.98 -43.29
C SER A 3 -8.59 44.73 -43.62
N ASN A 4 -8.66 43.87 -42.58
CA ASN A 4 -9.85 43.27 -41.93
C ASN A 4 -10.88 42.46 -42.75
N TYR A 5 -11.33 41.32 -42.22
CA TYR A 5 -12.67 41.13 -41.63
C TYR A 5 -12.97 39.64 -41.32
N LEU A 6 -13.45 39.38 -40.09
CA LEU A 6 -14.19 38.17 -39.72
C LEU A 6 -15.43 37.99 -40.61
N LYS A 7 -15.80 36.73 -40.92
CA LYS A 7 -17.19 36.37 -41.19
C LYS A 7 -17.57 35.06 -40.50
N LEU A 8 -18.51 35.20 -39.57
CA LEU A 8 -19.41 34.19 -39.02
C LEU A 8 -20.08 33.40 -40.16
N ARG A 9 -20.28 32.09 -39.96
CA ARG A 9 -21.28 31.34 -40.70
C ARG A 9 -22.21 30.58 -39.76
N GLU A 10 -23.46 30.76 -40.09
CA GLU A 10 -24.70 30.41 -39.41
C GLU A 10 -24.98 28.89 -39.42
N THR A 11 -25.72 28.46 -38.40
CA THR A 11 -26.44 27.19 -38.33
C THR A 11 -27.51 27.07 -39.43
N PRO A 12 -27.78 25.85 -39.94
CA PRO A 12 -29.10 25.51 -40.45
C PRO A 12 -29.89 24.62 -39.48
N THR A 13 -31.16 24.99 -39.42
CA THR A 13 -32.31 24.50 -38.66
C THR A 13 -32.74 23.08 -38.99
N MET A 14 -33.35 22.42 -37.99
CA MET A 14 -34.03 21.13 -38.06
C MET A 14 -35.15 21.07 -39.11
N SER A 15 -35.42 19.87 -39.64
CA SER A 15 -36.78 19.50 -40.05
C SER A 15 -37.09 18.02 -39.82
N THR A 16 -38.23 17.85 -39.18
CA THR A 16 -38.96 16.70 -38.65
C THR A 16 -39.35 15.61 -39.65
N ARG A 17 -39.17 14.34 -39.26
CA ARG A 17 -40.11 13.23 -39.53
C ARG A 17 -40.16 12.24 -38.34
N ASN A 18 -41.21 12.37 -37.52
CA ASN A 18 -42.21 11.33 -37.17
C ASN A 18 -41.79 9.86 -37.34
N LEU A 19 -42.09 8.88 -36.47
CA LEU A 19 -42.88 8.75 -35.24
C LEU A 19 -42.87 7.22 -34.98
N MET A 20 -42.52 6.71 -33.79
CA MET A 20 -43.26 5.60 -33.15
C MET A 20 -42.64 5.21 -31.79
N LYS A 21 -43.38 5.58 -30.74
CA LYS A 21 -43.82 4.73 -29.62
C LYS A 21 -42.74 3.93 -28.86
N TYR A 22 -42.24 4.52 -27.77
CA TYR A 22 -42.14 3.80 -26.51
C TYR A 22 -42.69 4.67 -25.38
N PHE A 23 -43.78 4.18 -24.80
CA PHE A 23 -44.43 4.68 -23.61
C PHE A 23 -43.79 3.95 -22.43
N LEU A 24 -43.11 4.67 -21.54
CA LEU A 24 -42.73 4.18 -20.21
C LEU A 24 -42.78 5.38 -19.25
N PRO A 25 -43.66 5.36 -18.23
CA PRO A 25 -43.77 6.45 -17.25
C PRO A 25 -42.62 6.39 -16.22
N PRO A 26 -42.43 7.48 -15.46
CA PRO A 26 -41.15 7.83 -14.85
C PRO A 26 -40.97 7.11 -13.52
N ALA A 27 -39.90 6.36 -13.38
CA ALA A 27 -39.36 5.99 -12.08
C ALA A 27 -37.99 6.65 -11.96
N LEU A 28 -37.90 7.58 -11.01
CA LEU A 28 -36.68 8.22 -10.57
C LEU A 28 -35.57 7.19 -10.44
N LEU A 29 -34.54 7.29 -11.28
CA LEU A 29 -33.21 6.83 -10.91
C LEU A 29 -32.37 8.07 -10.61
N THR A 30 -32.73 8.73 -9.52
CA THR A 30 -31.75 9.52 -8.76
C THR A 30 -30.82 8.49 -8.11
N ALA A 31 -29.91 7.91 -8.90
CA ALA A 31 -28.78 7.19 -8.35
C ALA A 31 -27.90 8.24 -7.68
N LEU A 32 -28.12 8.34 -6.38
CA LEU A 32 -27.40 9.11 -5.41
C LEU A 32 -25.90 8.82 -5.59
N ILE A 33 -25.17 9.71 -6.28
CA ILE A 33 -23.72 9.79 -6.14
C ILE A 33 -23.51 10.47 -4.78
N THR A 34 -23.67 9.69 -3.71
CA THR A 34 -23.01 10.06 -2.46
C THR A 34 -21.53 9.94 -2.74
N ALA A 35 -20.86 11.09 -2.84
CA ALA A 35 -19.44 11.19 -2.62
C ALA A 35 -19.15 10.65 -1.20
N THR A 36 -18.99 9.33 -1.06
CA THR A 36 -18.35 8.73 0.09
C THR A 36 -16.91 9.16 0.01
N GLY A 37 -16.50 10.14 0.81
CA GLY A 37 -15.08 10.36 1.08
C GLY A 37 -14.51 9.00 1.46
N CYS A 38 -13.52 8.51 0.70
CA CYS A 38 -13.00 7.15 0.83
C CYS A 38 -12.65 6.87 2.29
N GLN A 39 -13.43 6.04 2.96
CA GLN A 39 -13.06 5.49 4.26
C GLN A 39 -11.93 4.49 4.03
N ALA A 40 -10.97 4.45 4.96
CA ALA A 40 -9.87 3.51 4.85
C ALA A 40 -10.39 2.06 4.84
N PRO A 41 -9.86 1.18 3.96
CA PRO A 41 -10.32 -0.18 3.83
C PRO A 41 -10.10 -0.96 5.13
N GLN A 42 -11.09 -1.77 5.50
CA GLN A 42 -11.10 -2.51 6.75
C GLN A 42 -10.09 -3.67 6.74
N ALA A 43 -9.14 -3.65 7.68
CA ALA A 43 -8.10 -4.68 7.85
C ALA A 43 -8.41 -5.67 8.99
N TYR A 44 -9.69 -5.96 9.22
CA TYR A 44 -10.13 -6.93 10.23
C TYR A 44 -11.38 -7.69 9.73
N PRO A 45 -11.63 -8.91 10.21
CA PRO A 45 -12.84 -9.63 9.85
C PRO A 45 -14.07 -9.10 10.59
N GLY A 46 -15.24 -9.33 10.01
CA GLY A 46 -16.55 -9.04 10.62
C GLY A 46 -17.18 -7.73 10.14
N PRO A 47 -18.22 -7.25 10.84
CA PRO A 47 -18.93 -6.04 10.46
C PRO A 47 -18.04 -4.80 10.61
N GLU A 48 -18.37 -3.75 9.87
CA GLU A 48 -17.75 -2.43 10.02
C GLU A 48 -17.95 -1.92 11.45
N LEU A 49 -16.85 -1.47 12.06
CA LEU A 49 -16.85 -0.90 13.39
C LEU A 49 -16.84 0.63 13.32
N SER A 50 -17.50 1.28 14.26
CA SER A 50 -17.54 2.74 14.33
C SER A 50 -16.19 3.34 14.72
N ALA A 51 -16.02 4.65 14.48
CA ALA A 51 -14.77 5.37 14.74
C ALA A 51 -14.27 5.34 16.20
N ASN A 52 -15.15 5.03 17.17
CA ASN A 52 -14.80 4.83 18.58
C ASN A 52 -14.26 3.41 18.88
N GLN A 53 -14.15 2.55 17.87
CA GLN A 53 -13.63 1.18 17.96
C GLN A 53 -12.51 0.92 16.95
N THR A 54 -12.19 1.90 16.11
CA THR A 54 -11.19 1.79 15.05
C THR A 54 -10.19 2.90 15.11
N ALA A 55 -9.03 2.66 14.51
CA ALA A 55 -8.00 3.66 14.23
C ALA A 55 -7.64 3.59 12.75
N THR A 56 -7.07 4.67 12.23
CA THR A 56 -6.56 4.71 10.86
C THR A 56 -5.06 4.49 10.89
N LEU A 57 -4.56 3.62 10.02
CA LEU A 57 -3.15 3.46 9.72
C LEU A 57 -2.90 4.03 8.32
N GLU A 58 -2.04 5.05 8.22
CA GLU A 58 -1.46 5.53 6.97
C GLU A 58 -0.15 4.78 6.72
N ILE A 59 -0.09 4.05 5.62
CA ILE A 59 0.96 3.05 5.36
C ILE A 59 2.18 3.71 4.73
N ASN A 60 1.99 4.60 3.77
CA ASN A 60 3.06 5.41 3.18
C ASN A 60 2.71 6.89 3.29
N PRO A 61 2.73 7.49 4.50
CA PRO A 61 2.49 8.92 4.66
C PRO A 61 3.59 9.73 3.95
N PRO A 62 3.38 11.01 3.60
CA PRO A 62 4.34 11.81 2.84
C PRO A 62 5.76 11.92 3.43
N GLN A 63 5.89 11.72 4.74
CA GLN A 63 7.15 11.74 5.49
C GLN A 63 7.84 10.36 5.64
N ALA A 64 7.29 9.30 5.03
CA ALA A 64 7.89 7.97 5.07
C ALA A 64 9.21 7.96 4.28
N ASN A 65 10.28 7.44 4.91
CA ASN A 65 11.61 7.35 4.30
C ASN A 65 11.88 6.02 3.59
N VAL A 66 10.92 5.10 3.62
CA VAL A 66 10.98 3.75 3.02
C VAL A 66 9.59 3.37 2.56
N GLY A 67 9.49 2.39 1.66
CA GLY A 67 8.21 1.89 1.18
C GLY A 67 7.68 0.77 2.07
N PHE A 68 6.36 0.79 2.29
CA PHE A 68 5.63 -0.21 3.07
C PHE A 68 4.47 -0.80 2.27
N GLU A 69 4.28 -2.11 2.39
CA GLU A 69 3.03 -2.79 2.06
C GLU A 69 2.59 -3.50 3.33
N LEU A 70 1.39 -3.16 3.80
CA LEU A 70 0.73 -3.95 4.83
C LEU A 70 0.25 -5.24 4.20
N THR A 71 0.62 -6.39 4.76
CA THR A 71 0.22 -7.73 4.26
C THR A 71 -0.66 -8.49 5.24
N SER A 72 -0.59 -8.16 6.53
CA SER A 72 -1.51 -8.71 7.53
C SER A 72 -1.68 -7.82 8.75
N VAL A 73 -2.85 -7.91 9.39
CA VAL A 73 -3.14 -7.31 10.71
C VAL A 73 -3.69 -8.39 11.63
N ASN A 74 -3.03 -8.63 12.75
CA ASN A 74 -3.38 -9.68 13.72
C ASN A 74 -3.51 -11.07 13.07
N GLY A 75 -2.67 -11.36 12.07
CA GLY A 75 -2.71 -12.60 11.29
C GLY A 75 -3.87 -12.67 10.28
N HIS A 76 -4.72 -11.66 10.17
CA HIS A 76 -5.70 -11.55 9.09
C HIS A 76 -5.03 -11.03 7.81
N PRO A 77 -5.06 -11.78 6.69
CA PRO A 77 -4.49 -11.33 5.43
C PRO A 77 -5.18 -10.07 4.93
N PHE A 78 -4.40 -9.03 4.66
CA PHE A 78 -4.91 -7.75 4.17
C PHE A 78 -3.77 -7.02 3.47
N THR A 79 -3.96 -6.67 2.19
CA THR A 79 -2.96 -5.98 1.38
C THR A 79 -3.34 -4.53 1.16
N ALA A 80 -2.46 -3.60 1.54
CA ALA A 80 -2.61 -2.17 1.24
C ALA A 80 -1.27 -1.43 1.29
N GLU A 81 -1.17 -0.34 0.52
CA GLU A 81 -0.02 0.57 0.51
C GLU A 81 -0.38 2.00 0.92
N GLU A 82 -1.67 2.35 0.96
CA GLU A 82 -2.10 3.72 1.26
C GLU A 82 -2.57 3.85 2.70
N ASN A 83 -3.67 3.17 3.05
CA ASN A 83 -4.27 3.25 4.36
C ASN A 83 -5.05 1.99 4.72
N ALA A 84 -5.32 1.83 6.01
CA ALA A 84 -6.11 0.75 6.56
C ALA A 84 -6.90 1.22 7.80
N SER A 85 -8.11 0.69 7.97
CA SER A 85 -8.87 0.79 9.21
C SER A 85 -8.58 -0.44 10.06
N ILE A 86 -8.00 -0.22 11.24
CA ILE A 86 -7.62 -1.27 12.21
C ILE A 86 -8.47 -1.17 13.48
N ARG A 87 -8.60 -2.25 14.24
CA ARG A 87 -9.30 -2.22 15.53
C ARG A 87 -8.49 -1.43 16.56
N SER A 88 -9.15 -0.72 17.44
CA SER A 88 -8.50 -0.17 18.64
C SER A 88 -8.03 -1.29 19.57
N GLY A 89 -6.97 -1.05 20.33
CA GLY A 89 -6.28 -2.01 21.17
C GLY A 89 -4.99 -2.54 20.53
N LYS A 90 -4.51 -3.67 21.02
CA LYS A 90 -3.27 -4.29 20.55
C LYS A 90 -3.41 -4.77 19.10
N ASN A 91 -2.48 -4.33 18.25
CA ASN A 91 -2.36 -4.76 16.86
C ASN A 91 -0.95 -5.27 16.59
N THR A 92 -0.87 -6.36 15.83
CA THR A 92 0.37 -6.88 15.25
C THR A 92 0.28 -6.77 13.74
N LEU A 93 1.12 -5.90 13.16
CA LEU A 93 1.21 -5.68 11.72
C LEU A 93 2.29 -6.60 11.14
N THR A 94 2.01 -7.21 10.00
CA THR A 94 3.03 -7.79 9.12
C THR A 94 3.15 -6.89 7.90
N LEU A 95 4.36 -6.43 7.62
CA LEU A 95 4.65 -5.49 6.55
C LEU A 95 5.74 -6.06 5.66
N ASN A 96 5.67 -5.80 4.36
CA ASN A 96 6.85 -5.79 3.51
C ASN A 96 7.43 -4.37 3.54
N VAL A 97 8.76 -4.30 3.63
CA VAL A 97 9.51 -3.04 3.65
C VAL A 97 10.56 -3.10 2.56
N TRP A 98 10.68 -2.04 1.78
CA TRP A 98 11.71 -1.90 0.76
C TRP A 98 12.30 -0.50 0.82
N PRO A 99 13.55 -0.32 0.36
CA PRO A 99 14.09 1.03 0.19
C PRO A 99 13.16 1.80 -0.75
N THR A 100 12.74 3.01 -0.38
CA THR A 100 12.25 3.95 -1.40
C THR A 100 13.42 4.18 -2.34
N SER A 101 13.37 3.59 -3.53
CA SER A 101 14.44 3.75 -4.51
C SER A 101 14.64 5.25 -4.79
N GLN A 102 15.85 5.64 -5.20
CA GLN A 102 16.08 6.99 -5.74
C GLN A 102 15.14 7.32 -6.91
N THR A 103 14.39 6.35 -7.43
CA THR A 103 13.30 6.52 -8.41
C THR A 103 12.14 7.36 -7.88
N THR A 104 11.93 7.42 -6.55
CA THR A 104 11.07 8.42 -5.90
C THR A 104 11.71 9.83 -5.85
N MET A 105 13.01 9.96 -6.18
CA MET A 105 13.78 11.21 -6.28
C MET A 105 13.93 11.76 -7.72
N GLN A 106 12.99 11.49 -8.64
CA GLN A 106 12.98 11.99 -10.04
C GLN A 106 13.97 11.29 -11.00
N MET A 107 13.97 9.96 -11.12
CA MET A 107 14.65 9.30 -12.25
C MET A 107 13.67 9.05 -13.41
N SER A 108 13.96 9.67 -14.56
CA SER A 108 13.13 9.72 -15.76
C SER A 108 13.44 8.64 -16.81
N ASP A 109 14.32 7.68 -16.52
CA ASP A 109 14.73 6.63 -17.47
C ASP A 109 14.07 5.27 -17.19
N PRO A 110 13.20 4.75 -18.08
CA PRO A 110 12.47 3.50 -17.90
C PRO A 110 13.32 2.22 -17.96
N ALA A 111 14.50 2.23 -18.60
CA ALA A 111 15.40 1.07 -18.60
C ALA A 111 16.10 0.90 -17.24
N PHE A 112 16.41 2.01 -16.58
CA PHE A 112 16.93 2.02 -15.21
C PHE A 112 15.85 1.66 -14.18
N ALA A 113 14.62 2.15 -14.35
CA ALA A 113 13.49 1.80 -13.48
C ALA A 113 13.23 0.28 -13.42
N THR A 114 13.43 -0.44 -14.53
CA THR A 114 13.24 -1.90 -14.59
C THR A 114 14.38 -2.67 -13.91
N MET A 115 15.62 -2.18 -14.01
CA MET A 115 16.76 -2.77 -13.29
C MET A 115 16.65 -2.56 -11.77
N TYR A 116 16.13 -1.40 -11.35
CA TYR A 116 15.87 -1.10 -9.93
C TYR A 116 14.64 -1.82 -9.39
N SER A 117 13.58 -2.05 -10.18
CA SER A 117 12.43 -2.82 -9.70
C SER A 117 12.76 -4.30 -9.44
N MET A 118 13.68 -4.88 -10.21
CA MET A 118 14.22 -6.22 -9.94
C MET A 118 15.15 -6.23 -8.70
N GLN A 119 15.92 -5.15 -8.47
CA GLN A 119 16.71 -5.02 -7.24
C GLN A 119 15.79 -4.79 -6.02
N ASP A 120 14.72 -4.00 -6.15
CA ASP A 120 13.77 -3.72 -5.07
C ASP A 120 13.10 -5.00 -4.54
N SER A 121 12.81 -5.99 -5.41
CA SER A 121 12.34 -7.30 -4.94
C SER A 121 13.38 -8.07 -4.13
N ASP A 122 14.67 -7.97 -4.47
CA ASP A 122 15.77 -8.62 -3.71
C ASP A 122 16.02 -7.92 -2.36
N TYR A 123 15.64 -6.65 -2.24
CA TYR A 123 15.73 -5.85 -1.01
C TYR A 123 14.43 -5.79 -0.20
N SER A 124 13.35 -6.42 -0.64
CA SER A 124 12.11 -6.49 0.16
C SER A 124 12.32 -7.35 1.42
N ARG A 125 11.91 -6.84 2.57
CA ARG A 125 12.07 -7.51 3.87
C ARG A 125 10.74 -7.53 4.61
N THR A 126 10.39 -8.69 5.17
CA THR A 126 9.22 -8.80 6.04
C THR A 126 9.57 -8.35 7.45
N VAL A 127 8.69 -7.53 8.05
CA VAL A 127 8.81 -7.06 9.42
C VAL A 127 7.47 -7.22 10.13
N THR A 128 7.53 -7.61 11.41
CA THR A 128 6.39 -7.64 12.31
C THR A 128 6.51 -6.53 13.36
N ILE A 129 5.49 -5.69 13.50
CA ILE A 129 5.44 -4.63 14.53
C ILE A 129 4.19 -4.82 15.39
N THR A 130 4.34 -4.76 16.71
CA THR A 130 3.21 -4.76 17.63
C THR A 130 3.09 -3.44 18.37
N PHE A 131 1.89 -2.89 18.46
CA PHE A 131 1.59 -1.64 19.16
C PHE A 131 0.13 -1.60 19.65
N ASP A 132 -0.20 -0.68 20.57
CA ASP A 132 -1.56 -0.43 21.02
C ASP A 132 -2.15 0.81 20.32
N ALA A 133 -3.25 0.62 19.60
CA ALA A 133 -3.96 1.66 18.87
C ALA A 133 -5.12 2.23 19.69
N THR A 134 -5.18 3.55 19.82
CA THR A 134 -6.29 4.27 20.45
C THR A 134 -7.36 4.55 19.40
N ALA A 135 -8.63 4.31 19.76
CA ALA A 135 -9.75 4.61 18.87
C ALA A 135 -9.78 6.07 18.41
N GLY A 136 -10.17 6.29 17.16
CA GLY A 136 -10.24 7.61 16.51
C GLY A 136 -8.87 8.26 16.24
N SER A 137 -7.76 7.57 16.50
CA SER A 137 -6.42 8.08 16.22
C SER A 137 -5.94 7.67 14.83
N THR A 138 -5.02 8.48 14.27
CA THR A 138 -4.31 8.16 13.04
C THR A 138 -2.85 7.87 13.36
N TYR A 139 -2.35 6.77 12.80
CA TYR A 139 -0.98 6.32 12.92
C TYR A 139 -0.33 6.31 11.54
N GLY A 140 0.97 6.58 11.48
CA GLY A 140 1.76 6.49 10.26
C GLY A 140 2.85 5.43 10.41
N LEU A 141 3.28 4.87 9.28
CA LEU A 141 4.52 4.09 9.23
C LEU A 141 5.69 4.97 8.79
N ASN A 142 6.84 4.75 9.41
CA ASN A 142 8.12 5.28 8.96
C ASN A 142 9.21 4.23 9.17
N GLY A 143 10.41 4.51 8.68
CA GLY A 143 11.52 3.60 8.83
C GLY A 143 12.81 4.14 8.28
N ASN A 144 13.77 3.24 8.17
CA ASN A 144 15.04 3.46 7.49
C ASN A 144 15.44 2.14 6.83
N PHE A 145 16.06 2.23 5.66
CA PHE A 145 16.56 1.10 4.92
C PHE A 145 17.96 1.41 4.43
N ASN A 146 18.94 0.60 4.85
CA ASN A 146 20.29 0.65 4.34
C ASN A 146 20.54 -0.61 3.53
N MET A 147 20.78 -0.42 2.23
CA MET A 147 21.00 -1.52 1.29
C MET A 147 22.32 -2.29 1.56
N GLY A 148 23.28 -1.71 2.28
CA GLY A 148 24.57 -2.36 2.51
C GLY A 148 25.38 -2.54 1.22
N ALA A 149 26.32 -3.49 1.23
CA ALA A 149 27.11 -3.85 0.04
C ALA A 149 26.41 -4.88 -0.86
N SER A 150 25.42 -5.59 -0.32
CA SER A 150 24.65 -6.64 -0.98
C SER A 150 23.30 -6.84 -0.27
N PRO A 151 22.31 -7.51 -0.89
CA PRO A 151 21.04 -7.82 -0.23
C PRO A 151 21.19 -8.51 1.13
N SER A 152 22.16 -9.41 1.29
CA SER A 152 22.40 -10.09 2.58
C SER A 152 22.94 -9.17 3.68
N ASP A 153 23.54 -8.03 3.32
CA ASP A 153 24.06 -7.04 4.27
C ASP A 153 23.06 -5.92 4.56
N ALA A 154 21.88 -5.97 3.94
CA ALA A 154 20.87 -4.95 4.10
C ALA A 154 20.33 -4.92 5.54
N SER A 155 20.14 -3.72 6.07
CA SER A 155 19.56 -3.50 7.39
C SER A 155 18.37 -2.55 7.28
N TYR A 156 17.37 -2.78 8.12
CA TYR A 156 16.13 -2.02 8.06
C TYR A 156 15.55 -1.83 9.46
N SER A 157 14.77 -0.76 9.59
CA SER A 157 13.92 -0.51 10.74
C SER A 157 12.59 0.04 10.27
N ALA A 158 11.52 -0.39 10.92
CA ALA A 158 10.17 0.10 10.70
C ALA A 158 9.56 0.49 12.04
N GLU A 159 8.79 1.57 12.05
CA GLU A 159 8.14 2.11 13.22
C GLU A 159 6.72 2.59 12.90
N VAL A 160 5.85 2.43 13.89
CA VAL A 160 4.51 3.01 13.90
C VAL A 160 4.58 4.23 14.81
N PHE A 161 4.17 5.39 14.30
CA PHE A 161 4.08 6.62 15.10
C PHE A 161 2.65 7.18 15.09
N ASN A 162 2.23 7.80 16.18
CA ASN A 162 0.99 8.55 16.21
C ASN A 162 1.16 9.85 15.42
N MET A 163 0.35 10.10 14.40
CA MET A 163 0.55 11.25 13.51
C MET A 163 0.28 12.61 14.17
N LYS A 164 -0.50 12.64 15.26
CA LYS A 164 -0.80 13.87 15.99
C LYS A 164 0.31 14.22 16.98
N THR A 165 0.84 13.23 17.69
CA THR A 165 1.84 13.46 18.75
C THR A 165 3.27 13.21 18.30
N MET A 166 3.45 12.55 17.15
CA MET A 166 4.74 12.06 16.64
C MET A 166 5.43 11.07 17.59
N GLU A 167 4.69 10.49 18.53
CA GLU A 167 5.19 9.47 19.45
C GLU A 167 5.31 8.12 18.73
N VAL A 168 6.45 7.45 18.90
CA VAL A 168 6.67 6.09 18.39
C VAL A 168 5.96 5.09 19.29
N MET A 169 4.98 4.38 18.73
CA MET A 169 4.12 3.42 19.43
C MET A 169 4.69 2.01 19.41
N GLY A 170 5.47 1.68 18.38
CA GLY A 170 6.06 0.36 18.18
C GLY A 170 7.13 0.42 17.11
N ARG A 171 8.13 -0.45 17.22
CA ARG A 171 9.24 -0.53 16.27
C ARG A 171 9.70 -1.97 16.12
N SER A 172 10.26 -2.30 14.97
CA SER A 172 11.03 -3.53 14.76
C SER A 172 12.00 -3.36 13.59
N GLY A 173 12.87 -4.35 13.34
CA GLY A 173 13.89 -4.28 12.29
C GLY A 173 14.95 -5.36 12.40
N SER A 174 15.96 -5.32 11.52
CA SER A 174 17.03 -6.32 11.43
C SER A 174 17.91 -6.43 12.69
N ASN A 175 17.91 -5.41 13.54
CA ASN A 175 18.63 -5.40 14.82
C ASN A 175 17.75 -5.81 16.02
N ASP A 176 16.52 -6.26 15.77
CA ASP A 176 15.60 -6.74 16.79
C ASP A 176 15.86 -8.24 17.05
N PRO A 177 16.29 -8.64 18.26
CA PRO A 177 16.62 -10.04 18.57
C PRO A 177 15.41 -11.00 18.40
N ALA A 178 14.17 -10.49 18.48
CA ALA A 178 12.98 -11.29 18.24
C ALA A 178 12.86 -11.73 16.77
N GLN A 179 13.19 -10.86 15.81
CA GLN A 179 13.14 -11.20 14.37
C GLN A 179 14.35 -12.00 13.90
N GLN A 180 15.52 -11.80 14.52
CA GLN A 180 16.70 -12.63 14.21
C GLN A 180 16.42 -14.12 14.44
N SER A 181 15.61 -14.45 15.46
CA SER A 181 15.21 -15.83 15.74
C SER A 181 14.28 -16.40 14.66
N GLU A 182 13.37 -15.60 14.10
CA GLU A 182 12.45 -16.01 13.03
C GLU A 182 13.17 -16.16 11.68
N GLN A 183 14.11 -15.26 11.35
CA GLN A 183 14.93 -15.35 10.14
C GLN A 183 15.87 -16.56 10.15
N ILE A 184 16.45 -16.89 11.31
CA ILE A 184 17.26 -18.11 11.47
C ILE A 184 16.40 -19.36 11.21
N MET A 185 15.16 -19.40 11.70
CA MET A 185 14.27 -20.54 11.47
C MET A 185 13.85 -20.69 10.00
N GLN A 186 13.53 -19.59 9.31
CA GLN A 186 13.20 -19.62 7.88
C GLN A 186 14.40 -20.06 7.02
N GLY A 187 15.61 -19.56 7.32
CA GLY A 187 16.83 -19.99 6.62
C GLY A 187 17.18 -21.46 6.83
N VAL A 188 16.85 -22.03 8.00
CA VAL A 188 17.01 -23.46 8.26
C VAL A 188 16.00 -24.29 7.45
N GLU A 189 14.74 -23.85 7.34
CA GLU A 189 13.72 -24.54 6.55
C GLU A 189 13.99 -24.50 5.04
N GLU A 190 14.49 -23.38 4.53
CA GLU A 190 14.86 -23.24 3.11
C GLU A 190 16.10 -24.07 2.76
N ASN A 191 17.10 -24.08 3.64
CA ASN A 191 18.31 -24.91 3.45
C ASN A 191 17.97 -26.41 3.55
N GLN A 192 17.03 -26.80 4.42
CA GLN A 192 16.53 -28.18 4.44
C GLN A 192 15.78 -28.53 3.16
N ARG A 193 14.89 -27.68 2.64
CA ARG A 193 14.22 -27.94 1.35
C ARG A 193 15.19 -28.09 0.19
N ASN A 194 16.23 -27.25 0.13
CA ASN A 194 17.24 -27.33 -0.93
C ASN A 194 18.19 -28.54 -0.78
N ARG A 195 18.39 -29.06 0.44
CA ARG A 195 19.19 -30.27 0.65
C ARG A 195 18.49 -31.53 0.13
N TRP A 196 17.17 -31.63 0.29
CA TRP A 196 16.40 -32.79 -0.18
C TRP A 196 16.31 -32.86 -1.70
N THR A 197 16.25 -31.73 -2.40
CA THR A 197 16.20 -31.70 -3.87
C THR A 197 17.54 -32.03 -4.54
N VAL A 198 18.68 -31.86 -3.85
CA VAL A 198 20.01 -32.20 -4.41
C VAL A 198 20.32 -33.69 -4.27
N GLU A 199 19.84 -34.36 -3.22
CA GLU A 199 20.07 -35.81 -3.03
C GLU A 199 19.20 -36.69 -3.94
N GLU A 200 18.05 -36.21 -4.43
CA GLU A 200 17.21 -36.95 -5.40
C GLU A 200 17.67 -36.81 -6.87
N GLY A 201 18.56 -35.88 -7.18
CA GLY A 201 19.07 -35.65 -8.55
C GLY A 201 20.40 -36.35 -8.89
N ALA A 202 21.07 -36.96 -7.91
CA ALA A 202 22.36 -37.63 -8.08
C ALA A 202 22.22 -39.16 -8.05
N GLY A 203 21.33 -39.69 -8.90
CA GLY A 203 21.02 -41.12 -8.91
C GLY A 203 20.32 -41.61 -10.17
N SER A 204 20.92 -41.42 -11.34
CA SER A 204 20.65 -42.24 -12.53
C SER A 204 21.78 -42.13 -13.54
#